data_AF-A0A434ESX7-F1
#
_entry.id   AF-A0A434ESX7-F1
#
_cell.length_a   1.000
_cell.length_b   1.000
_cell.length_c   1.000
_cell.angle_alpha   90.00
_cell.angle_beta   90.00
_cell.angle_gamma   90.00
#
_symmetry.space_group_name_H-M   'P 1'
#
loop_
_entity.id
_entity.type
_entity.pdbx_description
1 polymer ?
#
loop_
_entity_poly.entity_id
_entity_poly.type
_entity_poly.pdbx_seq_one_letter_code
_entity_poly.pdbx_strand_id
1 'polypeptide(L)'
;MPEVIFAGPAGRLEGRYQPSKEKSAPIAIVLHPHPQFGGTMNNKIVYDLFYMFQKRDFTVLRFNFRGIGRSQGEFDHGTGELSDAAAALDWVQSLHPDSKSCWVAGYSFGSWIGMQLLMRRPEIEGFISVAPQPNTYDFSFP
;
A
#
# COMPACT_ATOMS: atom_id res chain seq x y z
N MET A 1 -16.01 -4.48 6.25
CA MET A 1 -14.56 -4.33 6.00
C MET A 1 -13.83 -4.67 7.27
N PRO A 2 -13.20 -5.85 7.38
CA PRO A 2 -12.45 -6.17 8.57
C PRO A 2 -11.29 -5.18 8.75
N GLU A 3 -11.25 -4.60 9.94
CA GLU A 3 -10.04 -3.99 10.48
C GLU A 3 -9.02 -5.09 10.73
N VAL A 4 -7.78 -4.86 10.30
CA VAL A 4 -6.68 -5.79 10.50
C VAL A 4 -5.50 -5.08 11.13
N ILE A 5 -4.75 -5.83 11.93
CA ILE A 5 -3.47 -5.41 12.47
C ILE A 5 -2.46 -6.50 12.10
N PHE A 6 -1.35 -6.10 11.48
CA PHE A 6 -0.30 -7.01 11.06
C PHE A 6 1.07 -6.48 11.50
N ALA A 7 2.07 -7.36 11.50
CA ALA A 7 3.43 -6.98 11.89
C ALA A 7 4.11 -6.22 10.74
N GLY A 8 4.68 -5.06 11.06
CA GLY A 8 5.60 -4.31 10.20
C GLY A 8 6.97 -4.14 10.85
N PRO A 9 7.95 -3.57 10.13
CA PRO A 9 9.33 -3.43 10.60
C PRO A 9 9.49 -2.57 11.86
N ALA A 10 8.62 -1.58 12.06
CA ALA A 10 8.62 -0.68 13.21
C ALA A 10 7.55 -1.02 14.26
N GLY A 11 6.98 -2.22 14.19
CA GLY A 11 5.87 -2.67 15.06
C GLY A 11 4.58 -2.89 14.27
N ARG A 12 3.44 -2.85 14.96
CA ARG A 12 2.14 -3.15 14.37
C ARG A 12 1.74 -2.09 13.33
N LEU A 13 1.17 -2.54 12.22
CA LEU A 13 0.56 -1.71 11.18
C LEU A 13 -0.96 -1.93 11.15
N GLU A 14 -1.72 -0.84 11.08
CA GLU A 14 -3.18 -0.84 11.00
C GLU A 14 -3.64 -0.84 9.54
N GLY A 15 -4.58 -1.73 9.19
CA GLY A 15 -5.13 -1.82 7.84
C GLY A 15 -6.63 -2.01 7.75
N ARG A 16 -7.13 -1.89 6.52
CA ARG A 16 -8.45 -2.35 6.08
C ARG A 16 -8.25 -3.27 4.90
N TYR A 17 -8.70 -4.50 5.08
CA TYR A 17 -8.43 -5.61 4.20
C TYR A 17 -9.72 -6.17 3.63
N GLN A 18 -9.72 -6.52 2.35
CA GLN A 18 -10.86 -7.15 1.69
C GLN A 18 -10.38 -8.28 0.78
N PRO A 19 -10.61 -9.56 1.15
CA PRO A 19 -10.33 -10.67 0.25
C PRO A 19 -11.25 -10.63 -0.96
N SER A 20 -10.73 -11.04 -2.11
CA SER A 20 -11.54 -11.53 -3.23
C SER A 20 -12.22 -12.84 -2.87
N LYS A 21 -13.26 -13.19 -3.63
CA LYS A 21 -13.88 -14.52 -3.56
C LYS A 21 -13.06 -15.58 -4.31
N GLU A 22 -12.25 -15.14 -5.28
CA GLU A 22 -11.40 -16.01 -6.09
C GLU A 22 -10.03 -16.20 -5.42
N LYS A 23 -9.60 -17.46 -5.27
CA LYS A 23 -8.37 -17.79 -4.53
C LYS A 23 -7.10 -17.23 -5.16
N SER A 24 -7.06 -17.19 -6.50
CA SER A 24 -5.93 -16.70 -7.29
C SER A 24 -6.11 -15.27 -7.76
N ALA A 25 -7.06 -14.52 -7.18
CA ALA A 25 -7.29 -13.13 -7.54
C ALA A 25 -6.02 -12.27 -7.38
N PRO A 26 -5.83 -11.26 -8.25
CA PRO A 26 -4.71 -10.34 -8.11
C PRO A 26 -4.81 -9.55 -6.82
N ILE A 27 -3.65 -9.20 -6.25
CA ILE A 27 -3.55 -8.37 -5.05
C ILE A 27 -3.44 -6.90 -5.44
N ALA A 28 -4.07 -6.01 -4.68
CA ALA A 28 -3.86 -4.57 -4.78
C ALA A 28 -3.49 -3.95 -3.44
N ILE A 29 -2.35 -3.24 -3.39
CA ILE A 29 -1.92 -2.44 -2.25
C ILE A 29 -2.19 -0.97 -2.53
N VAL A 30 -2.91 -0.29 -1.63
CA VAL A 30 -3.25 1.14 -1.76
C VAL A 30 -2.55 1.96 -0.69
N LEU A 31 -1.74 2.92 -1.14
CA LEU A 31 -0.82 3.73 -0.34
C LEU A 31 -1.28 5.18 -0.25
N HIS A 32 -1.26 5.72 0.97
CA HIS A 32 -1.83 7.02 1.28
C HIS A 32 -0.84 8.19 1.13
N PRO A 33 -1.31 9.45 1.07
CA PRO A 33 -0.43 10.61 0.90
C PRO A 33 0.33 10.91 2.20
N HIS A 34 1.20 11.93 2.17
CA HIS A 34 2.14 12.19 3.25
C HIS A 34 1.46 12.42 4.61
N PRO A 35 1.96 11.81 5.71
CA PRO A 35 1.48 12.02 7.08
C PRO A 35 1.27 13.49 7.47
N GLN A 36 2.28 14.34 7.22
CA GLN A 36 2.25 15.76 7.63
C GLN A 36 1.16 16.58 6.93
N PHE A 37 0.60 16.11 5.81
CA PHE A 37 -0.53 16.76 5.12
C PHE A 37 -1.87 16.08 5.44
N GLY A 38 -1.97 15.42 6.60
CA GLY A 38 -3.17 14.70 7.03
C GLY A 38 -3.42 13.40 6.28
N GLY A 39 -2.38 12.82 5.68
CA GLY A 39 -2.47 11.59 4.92
C GLY A 39 -2.71 10.38 5.82
N THR A 40 -3.78 9.65 5.53
CA THR A 40 -4.14 8.39 6.20
C THR A 40 -4.77 7.44 5.19
N MET A 41 -4.87 6.16 5.53
CA MET A 41 -5.59 5.19 4.71
C MET A 41 -7.04 5.60 4.42
N ASN A 42 -7.65 6.46 5.25
CA ASN A 42 -9.03 6.94 5.12
C ASN A 42 -9.18 8.21 4.27
N ASN A 43 -8.10 8.71 3.66
CA ASN A 43 -8.20 9.76 2.66
C ASN A 43 -9.19 9.36 1.54
N LYS A 44 -10.02 10.31 1.08
CA LYS A 44 -11.10 10.02 0.11
C LYS A 44 -10.59 9.39 -1.20
N ILE A 45 -9.46 9.85 -1.72
CA ILE A 45 -8.85 9.30 -2.95
C ILE A 45 -8.38 7.86 -2.70
N VAL A 46 -7.71 7.62 -1.56
CA VAL A 46 -7.25 6.28 -1.16
C VAL A 46 -8.42 5.32 -1.00
N TYR A 47 -9.52 5.79 -0.38
CA TYR A 47 -10.76 5.04 -0.25
C TYR A 47 -11.36 4.70 -1.62
N ASP A 48 -11.41 5.66 -2.55
CA ASP A 48 -11.95 5.43 -3.89
C ASP A 48 -11.09 4.44 -4.71
N LEU A 49 -9.76 4.54 -4.63
CA LEU A 49 -8.83 3.58 -5.22
C LEU A 49 -9.07 2.17 -4.67
N PHE A 50 -9.22 2.03 -3.35
CA PHE A 50 -9.51 0.76 -2.70
C PHE A 50 -10.80 0.12 -3.24
N TYR A 51 -11.89 0.89 -3.30
CA TYR A 51 -13.17 0.38 -3.82
C TYR A 51 -13.13 0.11 -5.32
N MET A 52 -12.30 0.83 -6.08
CA MET A 52 -12.11 0.58 -7.51
C MET A 52 -11.56 -0.83 -7.75
N PHE A 53 -10.52 -1.22 -7.00
CA PHE A 53 -9.92 -2.56 -7.07
C PHE A 53 -10.88 -3.62 -6.53
N GLN A 54 -11.54 -3.35 -5.40
CA GLN A 54 -12.51 -4.27 -4.81
C GLN A 54 -13.64 -4.61 -5.81
N LYS A 55 -14.16 -3.62 -6.54
CA LYS A 55 -15.20 -3.82 -7.56
C LYS A 55 -14.72 -4.60 -8.78
N ARG A 56 -13.40 -4.73 -8.97
CA ARG A 56 -12.75 -5.53 -10.02
C ARG A 56 -12.25 -6.87 -9.51
N ASP A 57 -12.73 -7.29 -8.33
CA ASP A 57 -12.45 -8.57 -7.71
C ASP A 57 -10.98 -8.83 -7.34
N PHE A 58 -10.24 -7.76 -7.04
CA PHE A 58 -8.93 -7.88 -6.42
C PHE A 58 -9.05 -8.22 -4.93
N THR A 59 -8.06 -8.91 -4.39
CA THR A 59 -7.78 -8.91 -2.95
C THR A 59 -7.08 -7.59 -2.62
N VAL A 60 -7.71 -6.72 -1.83
CA VAL A 60 -7.24 -5.34 -1.64
C VAL A 60 -6.88 -5.04 -0.19
N LEU A 61 -5.74 -4.38 0.01
CA LEU A 61 -5.32 -3.83 1.29
C LEU A 61 -5.04 -2.32 1.15
N ARG A 62 -5.59 -1.53 2.06
CA ARG A 62 -5.07 -0.19 2.39
C ARG A 62 -4.65 -0.19 3.84
N PHE A 63 -3.55 0.48 4.17
CA PHE A 63 -3.03 0.50 5.54
C PHE A 63 -2.45 1.88 5.86
N ASN A 64 -2.32 2.17 7.15
CA ASN A 64 -1.64 3.35 7.66
C ASN A 64 -0.14 3.05 7.75
N PHE A 65 0.70 3.91 7.18
CA PHE A 65 2.16 3.86 7.40
C PHE A 65 2.50 3.99 8.89
N ARG A 66 3.73 3.62 9.27
CA ARG A 66 4.27 3.84 10.61
C ARG A 66 3.98 5.25 11.14
N GLY A 67 3.65 5.33 12.43
CA GLY A 67 3.31 6.59 13.09
C GLY A 67 1.93 7.17 12.77
N ILE A 68 1.10 6.51 11.95
CA ILE A 68 -0.26 6.97 11.61
C ILE A 68 -1.34 6.07 12.21
N GLY A 69 -2.32 6.70 12.88
CA GLY A 69 -3.45 5.98 13.48
C GLY A 69 -2.98 5.01 14.56
N ARG A 70 -3.27 3.71 14.39
CA ARG A 70 -2.79 2.65 15.30
C ARG A 70 -1.49 2.00 14.86
N SER A 71 -0.90 2.45 13.74
CA SER A 71 0.40 1.97 13.29
C SER A 71 1.52 2.53 14.17
N GLN A 72 2.38 1.64 14.67
CA GLN A 72 3.50 1.98 15.54
C GLN A 72 4.70 2.52 14.75
N GLY A 73 5.69 3.04 15.47
CA GLY A 73 6.89 3.64 14.89
C GLY A 73 6.71 5.14 14.61
N GLU A 74 7.69 5.70 13.91
CA GLU A 74 7.75 7.11 13.53
C GLU A 74 8.04 7.24 12.04
N PHE A 75 7.60 8.35 11.45
CA PHE A 75 7.83 8.64 10.03
C PHE A 75 9.32 8.69 9.70
N ASP A 76 9.73 8.03 8.61
CA ASP A 76 11.13 7.78 8.28
C ASP A 76 11.51 8.24 6.87
N HIS A 77 10.87 9.31 6.40
CA HIS A 77 11.19 9.99 5.14
C HIS A 77 11.21 9.09 3.89
N GLY A 78 10.52 7.95 3.91
CA GLY A 78 10.32 7.04 2.79
C GLY A 78 10.94 5.66 2.93
N THR A 79 12.09 5.54 3.60
CA THR A 79 12.80 4.24 3.72
C THR A 79 11.97 3.28 4.57
N GLY A 80 11.49 3.77 5.70
CA GLY A 80 10.60 3.04 6.57
C GLY A 80 9.25 2.73 5.90
N GLU A 81 8.65 3.70 5.24
CA GLU A 81 7.34 3.55 4.60
C GLU A 81 7.39 2.55 3.43
N LEU A 82 8.50 2.51 2.69
CA LEU A 82 8.75 1.46 1.69
C LEU A 82 8.81 0.07 2.34
N SER A 83 9.48 -0.03 3.48
CA SER A 83 9.59 -1.29 4.23
C SER A 83 8.23 -1.73 4.79
N ASP A 84 7.38 -0.78 5.21
CA ASP A 84 6.00 -1.04 5.62
C ASP A 84 5.15 -1.54 4.46
N ALA A 85 5.31 -0.93 3.27
CA ALA A 85 4.60 -1.35 2.06
C ALA A 85 5.01 -2.77 1.60
N ALA A 86 6.30 -3.11 1.70
CA ALA A 86 6.77 -4.46 1.45
C ALA A 86 6.19 -5.47 2.45
N ALA A 87 6.21 -5.16 3.75
CA ALA A 87 5.63 -6.00 4.79
C ALA A 87 4.10 -6.18 4.61
N ALA A 88 3.40 -5.13 4.19
CA ALA A 88 1.98 -5.19 3.86
C ALA A 88 1.70 -6.13 2.69
N LEU A 89 2.51 -6.07 1.62
CA LEU A 89 2.39 -6.97 0.48
C LEU A 89 2.67 -8.43 0.88
N ASP A 90 3.75 -8.67 1.61
CA ASP A 90 4.12 -10.00 2.10
C ASP A 90 3.03 -10.61 2.98
N TRP A 91 2.43 -9.79 3.85
CA TRP A 91 1.32 -10.21 4.69
C TRP A 91 0.12 -10.67 3.84
N VAL A 92 -0.29 -9.91 2.82
CA VAL A 92 -1.42 -10.31 1.96
C VAL A 92 -1.08 -11.57 1.15
N GLN A 93 0.13 -11.67 0.62
CA GLN A 93 0.61 -12.84 -0.14
C GLN A 93 0.64 -14.10 0.73
N SER A 94 1.02 -13.98 2.01
CA SER A 94 0.99 -15.13 2.93
C SER A 94 -0.42 -15.71 3.13
N LEU A 95 -1.45 -14.87 2.97
CA LEU A 95 -2.85 -15.28 3.02
C LEU A 95 -3.39 -15.77 1.66
N HIS A 96 -2.74 -15.41 0.55
CA HIS A 96 -3.13 -15.72 -0.84
C HIS A 96 -1.93 -16.26 -1.63
N PRO A 97 -1.35 -17.41 -1.24
CA PRO A 97 -0.15 -17.94 -1.89
C PRO A 97 -0.36 -18.31 -3.36
N ASP A 98 -1.62 -18.47 -3.79
CA ASP A 98 -1.98 -18.78 -5.18
C ASP A 98 -2.08 -17.52 -6.07
N SER A 99 -2.03 -16.31 -5.49
CA SER A 99 -2.05 -15.06 -6.23
C SER A 99 -0.69 -14.82 -6.90
N LYS A 100 -0.69 -14.63 -8.22
CA LYS A 100 0.54 -14.50 -9.02
C LYS A 100 0.82 -13.08 -9.49
N SER A 101 -0.16 -12.18 -9.36
CA SER A 101 -0.05 -10.81 -9.85
C SER A 101 -0.49 -9.81 -8.79
N CYS A 102 0.25 -8.71 -8.75
CA CYS A 102 0.05 -7.64 -7.79
C CYS A 102 -0.03 -6.30 -8.51
N TRP A 103 -0.80 -5.39 -7.92
CA TRP A 103 -0.89 -4.00 -8.31
C TRP A 103 -0.60 -3.11 -7.11
N VAL A 104 -0.01 -1.95 -7.37
CA VAL A 104 0.20 -0.92 -6.35
C VAL A 104 -0.40 0.40 -6.80
N ALA A 105 -1.19 1.02 -5.94
CA ALA A 105 -1.78 2.33 -6.22
C ALA A 105 -1.44 3.30 -5.09
N GLY A 106 -0.95 4.47 -5.46
CA GLY A 106 -0.52 5.49 -4.52
C GLY A 106 -1.13 6.85 -4.82
N TYR A 107 -1.29 7.66 -3.77
CA TYR A 107 -1.64 9.07 -3.89
C TYR A 107 -0.52 9.94 -3.30
N SER A 108 -0.02 10.92 -4.05
CA SER A 108 1.06 11.86 -3.64
C SER A 108 2.30 11.09 -3.14
N PHE A 109 2.73 11.27 -1.89
CA PHE A 109 3.80 10.48 -1.26
C PHE A 109 3.63 8.97 -1.46
N GLY A 110 2.40 8.45 -1.36
CA GLY A 110 2.13 7.03 -1.60
C GLY A 110 2.42 6.60 -3.04
N SER A 111 2.38 7.50 -4.03
CA SER A 111 2.81 7.19 -5.41
C SER A 111 4.30 6.95 -5.48
N TRP A 112 5.10 7.76 -4.77
CA TRP A 112 6.55 7.59 -4.71
C TRP A 112 6.92 6.27 -4.05
N ILE A 113 6.33 5.96 -2.89
CA ILE A 113 6.53 4.67 -2.21
C ILE A 113 6.06 3.50 -3.09
N GLY A 114 4.91 3.64 -3.75
CA GLY A 114 4.37 2.60 -4.62
C GLY A 114 5.27 2.28 -5.80
N MET A 115 5.85 3.29 -6.44
CA MET A 115 6.79 3.07 -7.54
C MET A 115 8.14 2.51 -7.05
N GLN A 116 8.62 2.89 -5.86
CA GLN A 116 9.78 2.23 -5.25
C GLN A 116 9.53 0.75 -4.96
N LEU A 117 8.32 0.40 -4.51
CA LEU A 117 7.92 -0.98 -4.26
C LEU A 117 7.84 -1.77 -5.58
N LEU A 118 7.21 -1.19 -6.61
CA LEU A 118 7.15 -1.75 -7.96
C LEU A 118 8.53 -2.16 -8.48
N MET A 119 9.55 -1.31 -8.32
CA MET A 119 10.91 -1.61 -8.80
C MET A 119 11.60 -2.74 -8.03
N ARG A 120 11.09 -3.14 -6.86
CA ARG A 120 11.68 -4.18 -5.99
C ARG A 120 10.91 -5.50 -5.99
N ARG A 121 9.71 -5.52 -6.60
CA ARG A 121 8.76 -6.64 -6.49
C ARG A 121 8.32 -7.07 -7.89
N PRO A 122 8.98 -8.08 -8.50
CA PRO A 122 8.73 -8.47 -9.89
C PRO A 122 7.31 -8.98 -10.15
N GLU A 123 6.59 -9.41 -9.10
CA GLU A 123 5.18 -9.80 -9.20
C GLU A 123 4.21 -8.62 -9.34
N ILE A 124 4.67 -7.38 -9.17
CA ILE A 124 3.86 -6.18 -9.41
C ILE A 124 3.87 -5.87 -10.90
N GLU A 125 2.76 -6.16 -11.58
CA GLU A 125 2.60 -6.02 -13.03
C GLU A 125 1.94 -4.69 -13.45
N GLY A 126 1.35 -3.96 -12.49
CA GLY A 126 0.64 -2.71 -12.76
C GLY A 126 0.69 -1.73 -11.60
N PHE A 127 0.63 -0.44 -11.93
CA PHE A 127 0.63 0.63 -10.93
C PHE A 127 -0.32 1.79 -11.29
N ILE A 128 -0.76 2.52 -10.27
CA ILE A 128 -1.49 3.78 -10.41
C ILE A 128 -0.83 4.84 -9.51
N SER A 129 -0.31 5.92 -10.11
CA SER A 129 0.27 7.05 -9.38
C SER A 129 -0.62 8.27 -9.52
N VAL A 130 -1.38 8.60 -8.47
CA VAL A 130 -2.22 9.79 -8.43
C VAL A 130 -1.44 10.96 -7.85
N ALA A 131 -1.32 12.05 -8.61
CA ALA A 131 -0.60 13.27 -8.21
C ALA A 131 0.84 13.01 -7.68
N PRO A 132 1.70 12.30 -8.43
CA PRO A 132 3.10 12.13 -8.04
C PRO A 132 3.81 13.49 -7.95
N GLN A 133 4.83 13.59 -7.09
CA GLN A 133 5.57 14.82 -6.82
C GLN A 133 7.05 14.68 -7.22
N PRO A 134 7.36 14.58 -8.53
CA PRO A 134 8.73 14.40 -9.02
C PRO A 134 9.62 15.63 -8.78
N ASN A 135 9.04 16.77 -8.44
CA ASN A 135 9.75 17.97 -8.01
C ASN A 135 10.22 17.91 -6.54
N THR A 136 9.69 16.98 -5.74
CA THR A 136 9.99 16.82 -4.31
C THR A 136 10.74 15.53 -4.03
N TYR A 137 10.36 14.43 -4.70
CA TYR A 137 10.95 13.11 -4.51
C TYR A 137 11.67 12.65 -5.78
N ASP A 138 12.71 11.85 -5.61
CA ASP A 138 13.44 11.26 -6.72
C ASP A 138 12.76 9.98 -7.23
N PHE A 139 12.40 9.99 -8.52
CA PHE A 139 11.78 8.86 -9.24
C PHE A 139 12.77 8.20 -10.23
N SER A 140 14.08 8.41 -10.07
CA SER A 140 15.10 7.81 -10.94
C SER A 140 15.31 6.30 -10.71
N PHE A 141 14.87 5.77 -9.57
CA PHE A 141 14.88 4.35 -9.17
C PHE A 141 16.08 3.53 -9.71
N PRO A 142 17.31 3.85 -9.28
CA PRO A 142 18.50 3.12 -9.69
C PRO A 142 18.52 1.67 -9.16
#